data_AF-A0AB36CR37-F1
#
_entry.id   AF-A0AB36CR37-F1
#
_cell.length_a   1.000
_cell.length_b   1.000
_cell.length_c   1.000
_cell.angle_alpha   90.00
_cell.angle_beta   90.00
_cell.angle_gamma   90.00
#
_symmetry.space_group_name_H-M   'P 1'
#
loop_
_entity.id
_entity.type
_entity.pdbx_description
1 polymer ?
#
loop_
_entity_poly.entity_id
_entity_poly.type
_entity_poly.pdbx_seq_one_letter_code
_entity_poly.pdbx_strand_id
1 'polypeptide(L)'
;MMYDTLIRNALVIDGSNSPGYPADVAIQNGRIARIGDLHEATAREEIDAAGRVLAPGFIDVHTHDDTVVIRQPQMLPKLSQGVTTVIVGNCGISASPVSLRGDPPDPMNLLGTSAAFVYPTFSDYRAAVEAANTTLNVAALVGHTALRSNHLDDLFRTATPDEISAMREQLRESLEAGALGLSTGLAYASAFSASTDEVMQLTEELTAFGAVYTTHLRSEFEPVLEAMDEAFQIGRHAKSPVIISHLKCAGAGNWGRSPQLLASLEEAAKTHPVGCDCYPYAASSSTLDLKQVTDAHRITITWSTPHPELGGRDLMDIAAEWSVPLLDAARRLQPAGAVYYGMDEADVRRILAHPLSMVGSDGLPEDPFPHPRLWGAFPRVLGHFSRDVGLFPLHTAVHKMTGLSAARFGLKQRGEIREGHWADLVLFDPLSIRDVADFSDPQQAAEGIDGVWVNGVLSYSDGQANGKREGRFLAREGDLRDGFQ
;
A
#
# COMPACT_ATOMS: atom_id res chain seq x y z
N MET A 1 -31.77 19.36 -14.55
CA MET A 1 -30.90 18.27 -15.04
C MET A 1 -31.01 17.15 -14.01
N MET A 2 -31.21 15.90 -14.43
CA MET A 2 -31.31 14.77 -13.50
C MET A 2 -29.92 14.16 -13.34
N TYR A 3 -29.39 14.13 -12.12
CA TYR A 3 -28.09 13.56 -11.79
C TYR A 3 -28.15 12.02 -11.68
N ASP A 4 -26.99 11.36 -11.69
CA ASP A 4 -26.93 9.90 -11.47
C ASP A 4 -27.18 9.58 -9.99
N THR A 5 -26.40 10.21 -9.10
CA THR A 5 -26.53 10.08 -7.64
C THR A 5 -26.47 11.46 -6.99
N LEU A 6 -27.27 11.67 -5.94
CA LEU A 6 -27.22 12.86 -5.10
C LEU A 6 -27.11 12.44 -3.64
N ILE A 7 -25.97 12.76 -3.03
CA ILE A 7 -25.69 12.52 -1.61
C ILE A 7 -26.02 13.82 -0.86
N ARG A 8 -27.02 13.78 0.02
CA ARG A 8 -27.57 14.95 0.71
C ARG A 8 -27.10 15.05 2.15
N ASN A 9 -26.99 16.27 2.68
CA ASN A 9 -26.76 16.53 4.11
C ASN A 9 -25.46 15.93 4.69
N ALA A 10 -24.44 15.69 3.87
CA ALA A 10 -23.18 15.11 4.35
C ALA A 10 -22.31 16.17 5.05
N LEU A 11 -21.49 15.73 6.02
CA LEU A 11 -20.29 16.47 6.42
C LEU A 11 -19.17 16.12 5.43
N VAL A 12 -18.89 17.01 4.48
CA VAL A 12 -17.84 16.81 3.47
C VAL A 12 -16.48 17.09 4.09
N ILE A 13 -15.61 16.08 4.10
CA ILE A 13 -14.17 16.23 4.35
C ILE A 13 -13.47 16.02 3.01
N ASP A 14 -13.08 17.11 2.37
CA ASP A 14 -12.73 17.12 0.95
C ASP A 14 -11.35 16.56 0.58
N GLY A 15 -10.55 16.12 1.56
CA GLY A 15 -9.19 15.61 1.33
C GLY A 15 -8.10 16.67 1.28
N SER A 16 -8.42 17.97 1.39
CA SER A 16 -7.45 19.09 1.35
C SER A 16 -6.75 19.39 2.68
N ASN A 17 -6.97 18.54 3.70
CA ASN A 17 -6.57 18.77 5.09
C ASN A 17 -7.27 19.96 5.77
N SER A 18 -8.48 20.32 5.32
CA SER A 18 -9.31 21.36 5.94
C SER A 18 -10.43 20.75 6.80
N PRO A 19 -10.90 21.42 7.87
CA PRO A 19 -12.10 21.00 8.60
C PRO A 19 -13.29 20.81 7.66
N GLY A 20 -14.14 19.82 7.98
CA GLY A 20 -15.29 19.49 7.14
C GLY A 20 -16.39 20.56 7.13
N TYR A 21 -17.20 20.56 6.08
CA TYR A 21 -18.32 21.48 5.90
C TYR A 21 -19.59 20.75 5.43
N PRO A 22 -20.79 21.22 5.80
CA PRO A 22 -22.03 20.62 5.34
C PRO A 22 -22.26 20.94 3.85
N ALA A 23 -22.55 19.93 3.04
CA ALA A 23 -22.95 20.10 1.64
C ALA A 23 -23.65 18.86 1.08
N ASP A 24 -24.41 19.08 0.00
CA ASP A 24 -24.83 18.03 -0.90
C ASP A 24 -23.78 17.84 -2.01
N VAL A 25 -23.66 16.62 -2.52
CA VAL A 25 -22.75 16.26 -3.62
C VAL A 25 -23.50 15.51 -4.70
N ALA A 26 -23.53 16.07 -5.91
CA ALA A 26 -24.11 15.44 -7.09
C ALA A 26 -23.04 14.73 -7.93
N ILE A 27 -23.34 13.50 -8.37
CA ILE A 27 -22.52 12.71 -9.27
C ILE A 27 -23.18 12.64 -10.65
N GLN A 28 -22.39 12.84 -11.70
CA GLN A 28 -22.81 12.63 -13.08
C GLN A 28 -21.67 12.03 -13.90
N ASN A 29 -21.94 10.97 -14.65
CA ASN A 29 -21.00 10.34 -15.59
C ASN A 29 -19.66 10.00 -14.93
N GLY A 30 -19.72 9.48 -13.70
CA GLY A 30 -18.55 9.10 -12.91
C GLY A 30 -17.75 10.25 -12.30
N ARG A 31 -18.24 11.48 -12.40
CA ARG A 31 -17.59 12.70 -11.89
C ARG A 31 -18.43 13.39 -10.84
N ILE A 32 -17.77 14.08 -9.93
CA ILE A 32 -18.38 15.03 -9.01
C ILE A 32 -18.84 16.22 -9.84
N ALA A 33 -20.15 16.35 -10.04
CA ALA A 33 -20.73 17.32 -10.94
C ALA A 33 -20.94 18.67 -10.26
N ARG A 34 -21.46 18.67 -9.03
CA ARG A 34 -21.77 19.86 -8.23
C ARG A 34 -21.62 19.60 -6.74
N ILE A 35 -21.22 20.62 -5.99
CA ILE A 35 -21.14 20.61 -4.52
C ILE A 35 -21.86 21.86 -3.99
N GLY A 36 -22.66 21.72 -2.93
CA GLY A 36 -23.29 22.86 -2.25
C GLY A 36 -24.72 22.55 -1.79
N ASP A 37 -25.58 23.56 -1.75
CA ASP A 37 -27.02 23.38 -1.53
C ASP A 37 -27.69 22.97 -2.85
N LEU A 38 -28.22 21.75 -2.90
CA LEU A 38 -28.82 21.13 -4.08
C LEU A 38 -30.29 20.72 -3.83
N HIS A 39 -31.04 21.50 -3.05
CA HIS A 39 -32.45 21.20 -2.72
C HIS A 39 -33.37 21.12 -3.94
N GLU A 40 -33.12 21.89 -5.01
CA GLU A 40 -33.91 21.82 -6.27
C GLU A 40 -33.39 20.75 -7.24
N ALA A 41 -32.24 20.13 -6.95
CA ALA A 41 -31.69 19.09 -7.80
C ALA A 41 -32.39 17.75 -7.57
N THR A 42 -32.47 16.95 -8.63
CA THR A 42 -33.01 15.59 -8.60
C THR A 42 -31.97 14.61 -9.15
N ALA A 43 -31.98 13.38 -8.63
CA ALA A 43 -31.13 12.30 -9.11
C ALA A 43 -31.89 10.99 -9.31
N ARG A 44 -31.27 10.02 -9.99
CA ARG A 44 -31.80 8.65 -10.09
C ARG A 44 -31.70 7.93 -8.75
N GLU A 45 -30.64 8.20 -8.01
CA GLU A 45 -30.39 7.69 -6.67
C GLU A 45 -30.17 8.85 -5.72
N GLU A 46 -30.92 8.89 -4.62
CA GLU A 46 -30.76 9.89 -3.56
C GLU A 46 -30.40 9.20 -2.25
N ILE A 47 -29.40 9.74 -1.57
CA ILE A 47 -28.84 9.18 -0.34
C ILE A 47 -28.85 10.28 0.72
N ASP A 48 -29.50 10.03 1.84
CA ASP A 48 -29.44 10.92 3.00
C ASP A 48 -28.22 10.56 3.86
N ALA A 49 -27.25 11.46 3.89
CA ALA A 49 -25.99 11.33 4.62
C ALA A 49 -25.97 12.16 5.91
N ALA A 50 -27.13 12.51 6.46
CA ALA A 50 -27.22 13.21 7.74
C ALA A 50 -26.44 12.48 8.85
N GLY A 51 -25.51 13.19 9.49
CA GLY A 51 -24.65 12.62 10.53
C GLY A 51 -23.52 11.72 10.01
N ARG A 52 -23.31 11.65 8.70
CA ARG A 52 -22.22 10.92 8.06
C ARG A 52 -21.17 11.86 7.49
N VAL A 53 -19.96 11.32 7.35
CA VAL A 53 -18.86 11.98 6.64
C VAL A 53 -18.82 11.44 5.21
N LEU A 54 -18.79 12.34 4.25
CA LEU A 54 -18.43 12.04 2.87
C LEU A 54 -16.99 12.50 2.62
N ALA A 55 -16.13 11.57 2.23
CA ALA A 55 -14.73 11.83 1.93
C ALA A 55 -14.37 11.28 0.54
N PRO A 56 -13.24 11.71 -0.06
CA PRO A 56 -12.68 10.99 -1.19
C PRO A 56 -12.42 9.54 -0.79
N GLY A 57 -12.62 8.62 -1.72
CA GLY A 57 -12.28 7.22 -1.50
C GLY A 57 -10.80 7.05 -1.19
N PHE A 58 -10.48 6.14 -0.28
CA PHE A 58 -9.12 6.00 0.23
C PHE A 58 -8.19 5.40 -0.82
N ILE A 59 -6.95 5.87 -0.83
CA ILE A 59 -5.89 5.41 -1.72
C ILE A 59 -4.89 4.61 -0.87
N ASP A 60 -4.84 3.31 -1.12
CA ASP A 60 -3.90 2.42 -0.48
C ASP A 60 -2.57 2.43 -1.23
N VAL A 61 -1.61 3.19 -0.69
CA VAL A 61 -0.33 3.45 -1.34
C VAL A 61 0.66 2.31 -1.24
N HIS A 62 0.39 1.33 -0.38
CA HIS A 62 1.31 0.24 -0.11
C HIS A 62 0.57 -1.09 -0.12
N THR A 63 0.52 -1.74 -1.28
CA THR A 63 -0.14 -3.04 -1.45
C THR A 63 0.74 -4.06 -2.14
N HIS A 64 0.38 -5.32 -1.91
CA HIS A 64 0.86 -6.49 -2.62
C HIS A 64 -0.31 -7.18 -3.34
N ASP A 65 -1.21 -6.38 -3.91
CA ASP A 65 -2.45 -6.85 -4.52
C ASP A 65 -2.28 -7.21 -6.02
N ASP A 66 -1.06 -7.16 -6.55
CA ASP A 66 -0.73 -7.20 -7.99
C ASP A 66 -1.50 -8.26 -8.79
N THR A 67 -1.54 -9.50 -8.30
CA THR A 67 -2.19 -10.60 -9.04
C THR A 67 -3.63 -10.81 -8.60
N VAL A 68 -3.97 -10.44 -7.35
CA VAL A 68 -5.33 -10.63 -6.80
C VAL A 68 -6.31 -9.61 -7.34
N VAL A 69 -5.86 -8.41 -7.74
CA VAL A 69 -6.74 -7.46 -8.44
C VAL A 69 -7.33 -8.06 -9.71
N ILE A 70 -6.62 -8.98 -10.38
CA ILE A 70 -7.09 -9.67 -11.58
C ILE A 70 -7.86 -10.95 -11.24
N ARG A 71 -7.36 -11.78 -10.31
CA ARG A 71 -7.99 -13.07 -9.95
C ARG A 71 -9.25 -12.92 -9.12
N GLN A 72 -9.27 -11.94 -8.22
CA GLN A 72 -10.34 -11.65 -7.27
C GLN A 72 -10.78 -10.18 -7.40
N PRO A 73 -11.32 -9.79 -8.57
CA PRO A 73 -11.57 -8.39 -8.92
C PRO A 73 -12.58 -7.69 -8.02
N GLN A 74 -13.29 -8.42 -7.15
CA GLN A 74 -14.18 -7.87 -6.13
C GLN A 74 -13.44 -7.02 -5.11
N MET A 75 -12.18 -7.39 -4.78
CA MET A 75 -11.31 -6.66 -3.85
C MET A 75 -11.96 -6.32 -2.51
N LEU A 76 -12.78 -7.23 -1.97
CA LEU A 76 -13.53 -7.03 -0.72
C LEU A 76 -12.66 -6.63 0.48
N PRO A 77 -11.45 -7.18 0.70
CA PRO A 77 -10.60 -6.76 1.82
C PRO A 77 -10.32 -5.26 1.82
N LYS A 78 -10.19 -4.65 0.64
CA LYS A 78 -9.90 -3.23 0.46
C LYS A 78 -11.17 -2.39 0.38
N LEU A 79 -12.14 -2.83 -0.43
CA LEU A 79 -13.39 -2.13 -0.65
C LEU A 79 -14.17 -1.93 0.66
N SER A 80 -14.22 -2.95 1.53
CA SER A 80 -14.90 -2.87 2.83
C SER A 80 -14.27 -1.88 3.82
N GLN A 81 -13.07 -1.38 3.53
CA GLN A 81 -12.39 -0.35 4.31
C GLN A 81 -12.63 1.08 3.79
N GLY A 82 -13.31 1.25 2.65
CA GLY A 82 -13.44 2.55 1.97
C GLY A 82 -12.37 2.83 0.92
N VAL A 83 -11.50 1.85 0.60
CA VAL A 83 -10.47 2.00 -0.43
C VAL A 83 -11.10 1.97 -1.81
N THR A 84 -10.69 2.90 -2.68
CA THR A 84 -11.13 3.02 -4.08
C THR A 84 -9.97 2.89 -5.07
N THR A 85 -8.72 3.01 -4.60
CA THR A 85 -7.51 2.90 -5.41
C THR A 85 -6.44 2.14 -4.66
N VAL A 86 -5.74 1.23 -5.35
CA VAL A 86 -4.56 0.53 -4.81
C VAL A 86 -3.32 0.85 -5.66
N ILE A 87 -2.19 1.02 -4.99
CA ILE A 87 -0.86 1.08 -5.62
C ILE A 87 -0.15 -0.25 -5.37
N VAL A 88 0.09 -1.00 -6.45
CA VAL A 88 0.71 -2.34 -6.44
C VAL A 88 2.18 -2.27 -6.87
N GLY A 89 2.90 -3.39 -6.79
CA GLY A 89 4.29 -3.47 -7.24
C GLY A 89 5.30 -2.92 -6.23
N ASN A 90 5.01 -3.00 -4.94
CA ASN A 90 5.83 -2.46 -3.85
C ASN A 90 6.98 -3.39 -3.45
N CYS A 91 7.93 -2.85 -2.68
CA CYS A 91 9.01 -3.61 -2.03
C CYS A 91 9.88 -4.46 -2.98
N GLY A 92 10.03 -4.00 -4.23
CA GLY A 92 10.81 -4.71 -5.24
C GLY A 92 10.10 -5.88 -5.90
N ILE A 93 8.88 -6.24 -5.50
CA ILE A 93 8.12 -7.33 -6.10
C ILE A 93 6.95 -6.78 -6.90
N SER A 94 6.73 -7.32 -8.09
CA SER A 94 5.58 -6.97 -8.93
C SER A 94 5.14 -8.15 -9.79
N ALA A 95 3.87 -8.17 -10.21
CA ALA A 95 3.38 -9.20 -11.15
C ALA A 95 3.93 -9.04 -12.58
N SER A 96 4.49 -7.87 -12.88
CA SER A 96 4.97 -7.49 -14.21
C SER A 96 6.06 -6.42 -14.14
N PRO A 97 7.00 -6.38 -15.11
CA PRO A 97 7.21 -7.38 -16.16
C PRO A 97 7.92 -8.61 -15.60
N VAL A 98 7.35 -9.80 -15.82
CA VAL A 98 7.88 -11.05 -15.27
C VAL A 98 7.76 -12.17 -16.30
N SER A 99 8.86 -12.87 -16.53
CA SER A 99 8.93 -14.11 -17.31
C SER A 99 9.65 -15.19 -16.50
N LEU A 100 8.93 -15.86 -15.61
CA LEU A 100 9.53 -16.85 -14.71
C LEU A 100 10.05 -18.07 -15.49
N ARG A 101 11.25 -18.53 -15.12
CA ARG A 101 11.81 -19.83 -15.60
C ARG A 101 11.40 -21.01 -14.72
N GLY A 102 10.81 -20.75 -13.55
CA GLY A 102 10.41 -21.72 -12.54
C GLY A 102 9.45 -21.09 -11.54
N ASP A 103 9.56 -21.48 -10.27
CA ASP A 103 8.77 -20.85 -9.20
C ASP A 103 9.25 -19.42 -8.92
N PRO A 104 8.34 -18.50 -8.52
CA PRO A 104 8.72 -17.15 -8.15
C PRO A 104 9.67 -17.16 -6.94
N PRO A 105 10.78 -16.41 -6.98
CA PRO A 105 11.72 -16.35 -5.86
C PRO A 105 11.08 -15.65 -4.65
N ASP A 106 11.60 -15.89 -3.46
CA ASP A 106 11.22 -15.13 -2.27
C ASP A 106 11.64 -13.64 -2.41
N PRO A 107 10.77 -12.65 -2.10
CA PRO A 107 9.39 -12.78 -1.61
C PRO A 107 8.33 -12.59 -2.72
N MET A 108 8.66 -12.71 -4.01
CA MET A 108 7.66 -12.62 -5.10
C MET A 108 6.56 -13.67 -4.97
N ASN A 109 6.84 -14.82 -4.36
CA ASN A 109 5.84 -15.83 -4.01
C ASN A 109 4.71 -15.33 -3.09
N LEU A 110 4.88 -14.19 -2.39
CA LEU A 110 3.79 -13.51 -1.67
C LEU A 110 2.67 -13.02 -2.61
N LEU A 111 2.96 -12.83 -3.89
CA LEU A 111 1.96 -12.45 -4.90
C LEU A 111 1.29 -13.68 -5.54
N GLY A 112 1.61 -14.90 -5.10
CA GLY A 112 1.03 -16.14 -5.57
C GLY A 112 2.02 -17.07 -6.26
N THR A 113 1.50 -18.16 -6.84
CA THR A 113 2.30 -19.21 -7.49
C THR A 113 2.75 -18.82 -8.90
N SER A 114 3.62 -19.61 -9.54
CA SER A 114 4.08 -19.37 -10.91
C SER A 114 2.96 -19.17 -11.94
N ALA A 115 1.80 -19.81 -11.76
CA ALA A 115 0.62 -19.63 -12.61
C ALA A 115 0.02 -18.21 -12.56
N ALA A 116 0.37 -17.42 -11.54
CA ALA A 116 -0.04 -16.02 -11.40
C ALA A 116 0.79 -15.04 -12.25
N PHE A 117 2.01 -15.43 -12.63
CA PHE A 117 2.99 -14.55 -13.28
C PHE A 117 2.99 -14.76 -14.79
N VAL A 118 1.92 -14.29 -15.44
CA VAL A 118 1.68 -14.48 -16.88
C VAL A 118 1.73 -13.17 -17.67
N TYR A 119 2.40 -12.14 -17.15
CA TYR A 119 2.45 -10.79 -17.71
C TYR A 119 3.89 -10.39 -18.06
N PRO A 120 4.42 -10.86 -19.22
CA PRO A 120 5.82 -10.68 -19.58
C PRO A 120 6.19 -9.21 -19.84
N THR A 121 5.22 -8.39 -20.26
CA THR A 121 5.38 -6.93 -20.36
C THR A 121 4.40 -6.20 -19.46
N PHE A 122 4.75 -4.96 -19.07
CA PHE A 122 3.84 -4.11 -18.29
C PHE A 122 2.54 -3.78 -19.04
N SER A 123 2.60 -3.71 -20.37
CA SER A 123 1.41 -3.55 -21.22
C SER A 123 0.46 -4.75 -21.13
N ASP A 124 0.99 -5.98 -21.01
CA ASP A 124 0.16 -7.18 -20.81
C ASP A 124 -0.55 -7.13 -19.45
N TYR A 125 0.15 -6.70 -18.41
CA TYR A 125 -0.44 -6.53 -17.08
C TYR A 125 -1.56 -5.49 -17.07
N ARG A 126 -1.30 -4.32 -17.67
CA ARG A 126 -2.31 -3.28 -17.81
C ARG A 126 -3.55 -3.79 -18.55
N ALA A 127 -3.37 -4.47 -19.69
CA ALA A 127 -4.46 -5.04 -20.46
C ALA A 127 -5.26 -6.07 -19.63
N ALA A 128 -4.58 -6.87 -18.80
CA ALA A 128 -5.23 -7.84 -17.92
C ALA A 128 -6.03 -7.18 -16.79
N VAL A 129 -5.53 -6.11 -16.18
CA VAL A 129 -6.28 -5.31 -15.21
C VAL A 129 -7.53 -4.70 -15.84
N GLU A 130 -7.40 -4.12 -17.04
CA GLU A 130 -8.53 -3.55 -17.78
C GLU A 130 -9.57 -4.64 -18.15
N ALA A 131 -9.12 -5.83 -18.56
CA ALA A 131 -9.98 -6.97 -18.90
C ALA A 131 -10.66 -7.61 -17.68
N ALA A 132 -10.04 -7.57 -16.51
CA ALA A 132 -10.59 -8.14 -15.28
C ALA A 132 -11.83 -7.39 -14.76
N ASN A 133 -12.05 -6.16 -15.23
CA ASN A 133 -13.11 -5.26 -14.78
C ASN A 133 -13.13 -5.16 -13.24
N THR A 134 -12.00 -4.70 -12.69
CA THR A 134 -11.74 -4.64 -11.24
C THR A 134 -12.69 -3.66 -10.53
N THR A 135 -13.01 -3.90 -9.25
CA THR A 135 -13.82 -2.96 -8.47
C THR A 135 -13.07 -1.66 -8.22
N LEU A 136 -11.77 -1.74 -7.96
CA LEU A 136 -10.94 -0.61 -7.54
C LEU A 136 -10.09 -0.08 -8.68
N ASN A 137 -9.70 1.18 -8.62
CA ASN A 137 -8.64 1.67 -9.49
C ASN A 137 -7.30 1.01 -9.10
N VAL A 138 -6.46 0.76 -10.10
CA VAL A 138 -5.15 0.12 -9.91
C VAL A 138 -4.09 0.99 -10.56
N ALA A 139 -3.07 1.36 -9.81
CA ALA A 139 -1.84 1.92 -10.36
C ALA A 139 -0.66 1.04 -9.93
N ALA A 140 0.40 0.97 -10.74
CA ALA A 140 1.45 -0.01 -10.52
C ALA A 140 2.86 0.59 -10.63
N LEU A 141 3.71 0.16 -9.71
CA LEU A 141 5.15 0.30 -9.74
C LEU A 141 5.77 -0.95 -10.39
N VAL A 142 7.03 -0.84 -10.79
CA VAL A 142 7.85 -1.97 -11.27
C VAL A 142 8.78 -2.41 -10.15
N GLY A 143 8.78 -3.71 -9.83
CA GLY A 143 9.64 -4.27 -8.80
C GLY A 143 11.07 -4.56 -9.29
N HIS A 144 12.08 -4.06 -8.58
CA HIS A 144 13.49 -4.36 -8.86
C HIS A 144 13.84 -5.86 -8.76
N THR A 145 13.25 -6.61 -7.83
CA THR A 145 13.44 -8.07 -7.74
C THR A 145 12.81 -8.79 -8.92
N ALA A 146 11.66 -8.31 -9.42
CA ALA A 146 11.05 -8.82 -10.65
C ALA A 146 11.98 -8.63 -11.87
N LEU A 147 12.56 -7.43 -12.02
CA LEU A 147 13.57 -7.16 -13.06
C LEU A 147 14.80 -8.08 -12.91
N ARG A 148 15.34 -8.21 -11.69
CA ARG A 148 16.47 -9.12 -11.43
C ARG A 148 16.13 -10.57 -11.78
N SER A 149 14.94 -11.04 -11.43
CA SER A 149 14.48 -12.40 -11.70
C SER A 149 14.39 -12.74 -13.19
N ASN A 150 14.22 -11.74 -14.06
CA ASN A 150 14.18 -11.96 -15.51
C ASN A 150 15.59 -12.14 -16.10
N HIS A 151 16.58 -11.44 -15.54
CA HIS A 151 17.89 -11.27 -16.15
C HIS A 151 19.03 -12.00 -15.46
N LEU A 152 18.96 -12.22 -14.14
CA LEU A 152 20.01 -12.88 -13.37
C LEU A 152 19.71 -14.38 -13.25
N ASP A 153 20.72 -15.21 -13.48
CA ASP A 153 20.66 -16.65 -13.17
C ASP A 153 20.82 -16.93 -11.67
N ASP A 154 21.39 -16.00 -10.91
CA ASP A 154 21.59 -16.07 -9.46
C ASP A 154 21.31 -14.71 -8.82
N LEU A 155 20.30 -14.66 -7.94
CA LEU A 155 19.86 -13.45 -7.26
C LEU A 155 20.74 -13.06 -6.05
N PHE A 156 21.66 -13.92 -5.61
CA PHE A 156 22.47 -13.69 -4.41
C PHE A 156 23.81 -12.98 -4.67
N ARG A 157 24.00 -12.42 -5.86
CA ARG A 157 25.18 -11.61 -6.25
C ARG A 157 24.78 -10.24 -6.78
N THR A 158 25.73 -9.35 -7.00
CA THR A 158 25.49 -8.09 -7.73
C THR A 158 25.26 -8.38 -9.22
N ALA A 159 24.42 -7.57 -9.87
CA ALA A 159 24.21 -7.66 -11.32
C ALA A 159 25.48 -7.23 -12.10
N THR A 160 25.69 -7.84 -13.25
CA THR A 160 26.72 -7.44 -14.22
C THR A 160 26.26 -6.21 -15.01
N PRO A 161 27.17 -5.46 -15.67
CA PRO A 161 26.78 -4.33 -16.49
C PRO A 161 25.74 -4.65 -17.57
N ASP A 162 25.84 -5.82 -18.22
CA ASP A 162 24.88 -6.24 -19.25
C ASP A 162 23.49 -6.55 -18.65
N GLU A 163 23.44 -7.17 -17.48
CA GLU A 163 22.18 -7.42 -16.75
C GLU A 163 21.55 -6.11 -16.28
N ILE A 164 22.35 -5.15 -15.81
CA ILE A 164 21.87 -3.81 -15.45
C ILE A 164 21.29 -3.11 -16.68
N SER A 165 21.99 -3.17 -17.82
CA SER A 165 21.49 -2.60 -19.07
C SER A 165 20.15 -3.21 -19.49
N ALA A 166 19.99 -4.53 -19.37
CA ALA A 166 18.76 -5.22 -19.71
C ALA A 166 17.60 -4.86 -18.76
N MET A 167 17.87 -4.80 -17.44
CA MET A 167 16.88 -4.34 -16.44
C MET A 167 16.44 -2.89 -16.71
N ARG A 168 17.37 -2.00 -17.10
CA ARG A 168 17.07 -0.61 -17.45
C ARG A 168 16.17 -0.50 -18.67
N GLU A 169 16.43 -1.29 -19.70
CA GLU A 169 15.59 -1.34 -20.91
C GLU A 169 14.16 -1.75 -20.56
N GLN A 170 14.01 -2.85 -19.81
CA GLN A 170 12.70 -3.35 -19.38
C GLN A 170 11.96 -2.38 -18.44
N LEU A 171 12.69 -1.68 -17.56
CA LEU A 171 12.13 -0.60 -16.73
C LEU A 171 11.65 0.56 -17.59
N ARG A 172 12.44 1.00 -18.58
CA ARG A 172 12.06 2.09 -19.50
C ARG A 172 10.79 1.75 -20.28
N GLU A 173 10.70 0.55 -20.84
CA GLU A 173 9.49 0.07 -21.54
C GLU A 173 8.26 0.11 -20.61
N SER A 174 8.42 -0.27 -19.35
CA SER A 174 7.34 -0.24 -18.36
C SER A 174 6.91 1.19 -18.00
N LEU A 175 7.86 2.13 -17.91
CA LEU A 175 7.59 3.56 -17.66
C LEU A 175 6.88 4.23 -18.85
N GLU A 176 7.22 3.82 -20.09
CA GLU A 176 6.53 4.22 -21.32
C GLU A 176 5.11 3.66 -21.38
N ALA A 177 4.90 2.43 -20.90
CA ALA A 177 3.59 1.80 -20.79
C ALA A 177 2.70 2.36 -19.66
N GLY A 178 3.26 3.23 -18.80
CA GLY A 178 2.52 3.99 -17.80
C GLY A 178 2.76 3.58 -16.35
N ALA A 179 3.82 2.83 -16.04
CA ALA A 179 4.21 2.56 -14.66
C ALA A 179 4.49 3.86 -13.89
N LEU A 180 4.12 3.89 -12.60
CA LEU A 180 4.33 5.05 -11.73
C LEU A 180 5.80 5.26 -11.37
N GLY A 181 6.60 4.18 -11.39
CA GLY A 181 7.98 4.22 -10.93
C GLY A 181 8.59 2.86 -10.63
N LEU A 182 9.70 2.88 -9.92
CA LEU A 182 10.46 1.70 -9.48
C LEU A 182 10.28 1.50 -7.98
N SER A 183 10.11 0.26 -7.55
CA SER A 183 10.22 -0.14 -6.14
C SER A 183 11.44 -1.04 -5.90
N THR A 184 12.02 -0.96 -4.71
CA THR A 184 13.07 -1.89 -4.25
C THR A 184 12.71 -2.52 -2.91
N GLY A 185 13.27 -3.71 -2.66
CA GLY A 185 13.15 -4.47 -1.41
C GLY A 185 14.50 -4.95 -0.94
N LEU A 186 15.35 -4.01 -0.53
CA LEU A 186 16.78 -4.27 -0.34
C LEU A 186 17.09 -5.09 0.92
N ALA A 187 16.11 -5.27 1.82
CA ALA A 187 16.22 -6.17 2.96
C ALA A 187 16.13 -7.65 2.56
N TYR A 188 15.42 -7.97 1.47
CA TYR A 188 15.17 -9.34 1.06
C TYR A 188 16.41 -10.00 0.47
N ALA A 189 16.60 -11.29 0.73
CA ALA A 189 17.80 -12.00 0.32
C ALA A 189 18.04 -11.99 -1.21
N SER A 190 16.97 -11.95 -2.01
CA SER A 190 16.98 -11.86 -3.48
C SER A 190 17.47 -10.53 -4.05
N ALA A 191 17.49 -9.47 -3.24
CA ALA A 191 17.96 -8.14 -3.63
C ALA A 191 19.03 -7.56 -2.68
N PHE A 192 19.33 -8.22 -1.56
CA PHE A 192 20.29 -7.74 -0.56
C PHE A 192 21.70 -7.55 -1.13
N SER A 193 22.09 -8.39 -2.09
CA SER A 193 23.39 -8.29 -2.79
C SER A 193 23.43 -7.23 -3.90
N ALA A 194 22.32 -6.56 -4.20
CA ALA A 194 22.29 -5.43 -5.12
C ALA A 194 23.07 -4.26 -4.53
N SER A 195 24.06 -3.77 -5.26
CA SER A 195 24.82 -2.59 -4.85
C SER A 195 23.96 -1.34 -4.96
N THR A 196 24.29 -0.30 -4.19
CA THR A 196 23.66 1.02 -4.37
C THR A 196 23.84 1.54 -5.79
N ASP A 197 25.00 1.27 -6.41
CA ASP A 197 25.30 1.66 -7.80
C ASP A 197 24.38 0.98 -8.81
N GLU A 198 24.07 -0.31 -8.63
CA GLU A 198 23.08 -1.03 -9.44
C GLU A 198 21.73 -0.31 -9.41
N VAL A 199 21.24 0.02 -8.21
CA VAL A 199 19.96 0.71 -8.04
C VAL A 199 20.01 2.12 -8.62
N MET A 200 21.10 2.87 -8.39
CA MET A 200 21.30 4.20 -8.95
C MET A 200 21.18 4.19 -10.49
N GLN A 201 21.84 3.25 -11.16
CA GLN A 201 21.77 3.11 -12.62
C GLN A 201 20.36 2.81 -13.14
N LEU A 202 19.55 2.02 -12.43
CA LEU A 202 18.14 1.82 -12.78
C LEU A 202 17.31 3.08 -12.57
N THR A 203 17.51 3.77 -11.45
CA THR A 203 16.71 4.95 -11.11
C THR A 203 16.97 6.15 -12.02
N GLU A 204 18.10 6.19 -12.74
CA GLU A 204 18.34 7.20 -13.78
C GLU A 204 17.21 7.27 -14.81
N GLU A 205 16.60 6.12 -15.14
CA GLU A 205 15.48 6.05 -16.08
C GLU A 205 14.28 6.87 -15.59
N LEU A 206 14.05 6.93 -14.28
CA LEU A 206 12.90 7.63 -13.69
C LEU A 206 12.90 9.14 -13.99
N THR A 207 14.08 9.74 -14.16
CA THR A 207 14.27 11.19 -14.35
C THR A 207 13.46 11.73 -15.53
N ALA A 208 13.53 11.03 -16.66
CA ALA A 208 12.93 11.44 -17.92
C ALA A 208 11.41 11.33 -17.89
N PHE A 209 10.89 10.46 -17.02
CA PHE A 209 9.46 10.22 -16.87
C PHE A 209 8.85 10.98 -15.69
N GLY A 210 9.65 11.65 -14.85
CA GLY A 210 9.16 12.23 -13.59
C GLY A 210 8.51 11.17 -12.70
N ALA A 211 9.07 9.95 -12.70
CA ALA A 211 8.52 8.80 -12.00
C ALA A 211 9.07 8.71 -10.56
N VAL A 212 8.41 7.96 -9.68
CA VAL A 212 8.76 7.83 -8.26
C VAL A 212 9.70 6.66 -7.99
N TYR A 213 10.57 6.81 -6.98
CA TYR A 213 11.30 5.72 -6.36
C TYR A 213 10.68 5.37 -5.02
N THR A 214 10.24 4.12 -4.85
CA THR A 214 9.73 3.61 -3.57
C THR A 214 10.68 2.54 -3.03
N THR A 215 10.83 2.43 -1.72
CA THR A 215 11.80 1.47 -1.18
C THR A 215 11.40 0.92 0.17
N HIS A 216 11.38 -0.41 0.24
CA HIS A 216 11.65 -1.13 1.48
C HIS A 216 13.17 -1.10 1.68
N LEU A 217 13.58 -0.36 2.71
CA LEU A 217 14.97 -0.07 3.04
C LEU A 217 15.82 -1.33 3.17
N ARG A 218 17.14 -1.20 2.97
CA ARG A 218 18.06 -2.33 3.17
C ARG A 218 18.06 -2.89 4.59
N SER A 219 17.72 -2.04 5.56
CA SER A 219 17.49 -2.42 6.94
C SER A 219 16.47 -1.49 7.59
N GLU A 220 15.63 -2.07 8.44
CA GLU A 220 14.72 -1.35 9.35
C GLU A 220 15.14 -1.55 10.82
N PHE A 221 16.27 -2.23 11.05
CA PHE A 221 16.85 -2.55 12.35
C PHE A 221 17.93 -1.52 12.76
N GLU A 222 19.06 -1.98 13.28
CA GLU A 222 20.11 -1.11 13.82
C GLU A 222 20.66 -0.11 12.76
N PRO A 223 21.00 -0.52 11.52
CA PRO A 223 21.52 0.40 10.50
C PRO A 223 20.43 1.07 9.65
N VAL A 224 19.28 1.40 10.24
CA VAL A 224 18.14 2.02 9.52
C VAL A 224 18.46 3.42 9.00
N LEU A 225 19.27 4.21 9.72
CA LEU A 225 19.64 5.56 9.28
C LEU A 225 20.56 5.52 8.04
N GLU A 226 21.50 4.59 8.02
CA GLU A 226 22.36 4.32 6.86
C GLU A 226 21.54 3.86 5.65
N ALA A 227 20.51 3.03 5.88
CA ALA A 227 19.61 2.60 4.82
C ALA A 227 18.73 3.76 4.30
N MET A 228 18.31 4.67 5.17
CA MET A 228 17.63 5.91 4.75
C MET A 228 18.56 6.82 3.93
N ASP A 229 19.81 6.98 4.37
CA ASP A 229 20.81 7.76 3.63
C ASP A 229 21.08 7.18 2.25
N GLU A 230 21.15 5.84 2.12
CA GLU A 230 21.21 5.14 0.85
C GLU A 230 20.01 5.50 -0.05
N ALA A 231 18.78 5.40 0.47
CA ALA A 231 17.57 5.74 -0.27
C ALA A 231 17.58 7.19 -0.76
N PHE A 232 17.99 8.13 0.10
CA PHE A 232 18.06 9.55 -0.27
C PHE A 232 19.19 9.84 -1.25
N GLN A 233 20.32 9.14 -1.17
CA GLN A 233 21.39 9.24 -2.15
C GLN A 233 20.91 8.79 -3.55
N ILE A 234 20.21 7.66 -3.62
CA ILE A 234 19.61 7.13 -4.85
C ILE A 234 18.62 8.15 -5.44
N GLY A 235 17.69 8.66 -4.64
CA GLY A 235 16.71 9.66 -5.08
C GLY A 235 17.36 10.95 -5.61
N ARG A 236 18.36 11.47 -4.90
CA ARG A 236 19.11 12.67 -5.32
C ARG A 236 19.86 12.45 -6.63
N HIS A 237 20.47 11.28 -6.82
CA HIS A 237 21.14 10.92 -8.08
C HIS A 237 20.18 10.94 -9.25
N ALA A 238 19.02 10.29 -9.10
CA ALA A 238 17.98 10.20 -10.12
C ALA A 238 17.11 11.45 -10.25
N LYS A 239 17.22 12.43 -9.35
CA LYS A 239 16.28 13.57 -9.24
C LYS A 239 14.82 13.09 -9.26
N SER A 240 14.55 11.95 -8.62
CA SER A 240 13.25 11.29 -8.55
C SER A 240 12.75 11.36 -7.11
N PRO A 241 11.45 11.59 -6.86
CA PRO A 241 10.93 11.57 -5.51
C PRO A 241 11.13 10.22 -4.83
N VAL A 242 11.38 10.24 -3.52
CA VAL A 242 11.57 9.02 -2.71
C VAL A 242 10.38 8.83 -1.77
N ILE A 243 9.81 7.63 -1.76
CA ILE A 243 8.86 7.20 -0.74
C ILE A 243 9.49 6.03 0.02
N ILE A 244 9.74 6.23 1.31
CA ILE A 244 10.14 5.13 2.19
C ILE A 244 8.89 4.36 2.55
N SER A 245 8.83 3.12 2.08
CA SER A 245 7.76 2.18 2.37
C SER A 245 7.71 1.86 3.85
N HIS A 246 6.50 1.75 4.40
CA HIS A 246 6.19 1.19 5.73
C HIS A 246 7.22 1.54 6.81
N LEU A 247 7.55 2.83 6.94
CA LEU A 247 8.61 3.33 7.82
C LEU A 247 8.37 2.85 9.26
N LYS A 248 9.41 2.26 9.87
CA LYS A 248 9.34 1.66 11.20
C LYS A 248 10.70 1.60 11.88
N CYS A 249 10.68 1.32 13.18
CA CYS A 249 11.84 0.88 13.95
C CYS A 249 11.64 -0.61 14.30
N ALA A 250 12.29 -1.50 13.57
CA ALA A 250 12.12 -2.94 13.73
C ALA A 250 13.09 -3.52 14.78
N GLY A 251 12.58 -4.44 15.61
CA GLY A 251 13.32 -5.13 16.66
C GLY A 251 13.38 -4.33 17.96
N ALA A 252 13.27 -5.04 19.10
CA ALA A 252 13.19 -4.44 20.44
C ALA A 252 14.35 -3.50 20.79
N GLY A 253 15.55 -3.75 20.23
CA GLY A 253 16.71 -2.87 20.41
C GLY A 253 16.62 -1.51 19.72
N ASN A 254 15.63 -1.30 18.85
CA ASN A 254 15.44 -0.07 18.07
C ASN A 254 14.23 0.76 18.50
N TRP A 255 13.46 0.30 19.48
CA TRP A 255 12.29 1.04 19.96
C TRP A 255 12.67 2.42 20.51
N GLY A 256 11.83 3.42 20.24
CA GLY A 256 12.06 4.81 20.60
C GLY A 256 12.96 5.59 19.65
N ARG A 257 13.47 4.96 18.57
CA ARG A 257 14.32 5.63 17.58
C ARG A 257 13.54 6.43 16.54
N SER A 258 12.20 6.35 16.50
CA SER A 258 11.41 7.07 15.48
C SER A 258 11.67 8.58 15.41
N PRO A 259 11.98 9.33 16.49
CA PRO A 259 12.39 10.73 16.38
C PRO A 259 13.65 10.96 15.53
N GLN A 260 14.60 10.01 15.53
CA GLN A 260 15.82 10.09 14.73
C GLN A 260 15.51 9.87 13.24
N LEU A 261 14.67 8.88 12.94
CA LEU A 261 14.23 8.59 11.56
C LEU A 261 13.44 9.78 11.00
N LEU A 262 12.49 10.31 11.76
CA LEU A 262 11.70 11.47 11.34
C LEU A 262 12.57 12.71 11.13
N ALA A 263 13.54 12.97 12.01
CA ALA A 263 14.49 14.08 11.82
C ALA A 263 15.33 13.90 10.54
N SER A 264 15.75 12.68 10.21
CA SER A 264 16.46 12.37 8.96
C SER A 264 15.57 12.60 7.73
N LEU A 265 14.31 12.17 7.79
CA LEU A 265 13.31 12.40 6.74
C LEU A 265 13.04 13.90 6.53
N GLU A 266 12.87 14.67 7.61
CA GLU A 266 12.67 16.12 7.56
C GLU A 266 13.89 16.85 6.98
N GLU A 267 15.11 16.43 7.34
CA GLU A 267 16.33 17.01 6.79
C GLU A 267 16.45 16.76 5.28
N ALA A 268 16.17 15.53 4.83
CA ALA A 268 16.14 15.22 3.41
C ALA A 268 15.06 16.01 2.65
N ALA A 269 13.88 16.20 3.26
CA ALA A 269 12.76 16.93 2.67
C ALA A 269 13.04 18.40 2.39
N LYS A 270 14.03 19.02 3.06
CA LYS A 270 14.43 20.41 2.80
C LYS A 270 15.03 20.61 1.41
N THR A 271 15.62 19.57 0.82
CA THR A 271 16.38 19.68 -0.44
C THR A 271 15.96 18.68 -1.50
N HIS A 272 15.14 17.69 -1.15
CA HIS A 272 14.73 16.64 -2.05
C HIS A 272 13.30 16.18 -1.77
N PRO A 273 12.49 15.90 -2.81
CA PRO A 273 11.15 15.32 -2.65
C PRO A 273 11.19 13.97 -1.94
N VAL A 274 10.83 13.94 -0.65
CA VAL A 274 10.74 12.69 0.13
C VAL A 274 9.42 12.58 0.87
N GLY A 275 8.98 11.34 1.10
CA GLY A 275 7.82 11.00 1.92
C GLY A 275 7.95 9.58 2.46
N CYS A 276 6.93 9.15 3.20
CA CYS A 276 6.84 7.76 3.66
C CYS A 276 5.38 7.32 3.75
N ASP A 277 5.17 6.03 3.89
CA ASP A 277 3.90 5.47 4.35
C ASP A 277 4.12 4.60 5.60
N CYS A 278 3.04 4.33 6.32
CA CYS A 278 3.04 3.47 7.49
C CYS A 278 1.67 2.79 7.65
N TYR A 279 1.66 1.53 8.10
CA TYR A 279 0.44 0.85 8.53
C TYR A 279 0.22 1.04 10.05
N PRO A 280 -1.04 1.08 10.51
CA PRO A 280 -1.40 1.46 11.88
C PRO A 280 -1.29 0.31 12.90
N TYR A 281 -0.21 -0.48 12.86
CA TYR A 281 0.01 -1.64 13.71
C TYR A 281 1.45 -1.72 14.21
N ALA A 282 1.63 -2.18 15.45
CA ALA A 282 2.95 -2.43 16.06
C ALA A 282 3.46 -3.87 15.81
N ALA A 283 2.99 -4.49 14.72
CA ALA A 283 3.49 -5.78 14.25
C ALA A 283 3.64 -5.73 12.73
N SER A 284 4.70 -6.36 12.22
CA SER A 284 4.93 -6.52 10.78
C SER A 284 4.54 -7.93 10.33
N SER A 285 4.42 -8.14 9.02
CA SER A 285 4.17 -9.46 8.43
C SER A 285 5.00 -9.62 7.17
N SER A 286 5.65 -10.77 7.01
CA SER A 286 6.41 -11.15 5.81
C SER A 286 6.69 -12.66 5.82
N THR A 287 7.63 -13.12 5.01
CA THR A 287 8.13 -14.50 5.09
C THR A 287 8.85 -14.76 6.42
N LEU A 288 8.89 -16.02 6.85
CA LEU A 288 9.60 -16.45 8.06
C LEU A 288 11.11 -16.33 7.82
N ASP A 289 11.69 -15.20 8.22
CA ASP A 289 13.11 -14.88 8.09
C ASP A 289 13.87 -15.31 9.34
N LEU A 290 14.81 -16.24 9.17
CA LEU A 290 15.64 -16.75 10.25
C LEU A 290 16.45 -15.65 10.97
N LYS A 291 16.74 -14.52 10.31
CA LYS A 291 17.44 -13.38 10.92
C LYS A 291 16.58 -12.66 11.96
N GLN A 292 15.26 -12.80 11.88
CA GLN A 292 14.31 -12.17 12.79
C GLN A 292 13.85 -13.11 13.92
N VAL A 293 14.28 -14.38 13.90
CA VAL A 293 13.91 -15.35 14.94
C VAL A 293 14.64 -15.05 16.24
N THR A 294 13.90 -14.53 17.22
CA THR A 294 14.37 -14.20 18.57
C THR A 294 13.27 -14.43 19.59
N ASP A 295 13.64 -14.57 20.86
CA ASP A 295 12.75 -14.61 22.02
C ASP A 295 12.43 -13.21 22.59
N ALA A 296 13.03 -12.15 22.02
CA ALA A 296 12.83 -10.77 22.47
C ALA A 296 11.43 -10.21 22.19
N HIS A 297 10.68 -10.84 21.28
CA HIS A 297 9.31 -10.46 20.95
C HIS A 297 8.53 -11.68 20.45
N ARG A 298 7.21 -11.55 20.44
CA ARG A 298 6.31 -12.59 19.95
C ARG A 298 6.43 -12.75 18.43
N ILE A 299 6.37 -13.99 17.94
CA ILE A 299 6.33 -14.35 16.52
C ILE A 299 5.20 -15.37 16.33
N THR A 300 4.25 -15.06 15.46
CA THR A 300 3.12 -15.94 15.12
C THR A 300 3.25 -16.40 13.67
N ILE A 301 3.10 -17.71 13.41
CA ILE A 301 3.19 -18.27 12.06
C ILE A 301 1.89 -18.01 11.30
N THR A 302 1.94 -17.40 10.10
CA THR A 302 0.74 -17.18 9.26
C THR A 302 0.44 -18.37 8.38
N TRP A 303 1.47 -19.00 7.82
CA TRP A 303 1.40 -20.23 7.05
C TRP A 303 2.73 -20.98 7.09
N SER A 304 2.69 -22.28 6.83
CA SER A 304 3.87 -23.11 6.63
C SER A 304 3.54 -24.21 5.62
N THR A 305 4.36 -24.35 4.59
CA THR A 305 4.19 -25.42 3.59
C THR A 305 4.38 -26.81 4.18
N PRO A 306 5.45 -27.11 4.96
CA PRO A 306 5.62 -28.43 5.56
C PRO A 306 4.66 -28.71 6.72
N HIS A 307 4.13 -27.67 7.38
CA HIS A 307 3.29 -27.79 8.58
C HIS A 307 2.06 -26.87 8.56
N PRO A 308 1.11 -27.08 7.63
CA PRO A 308 -0.05 -26.20 7.45
C PRO A 308 -0.95 -26.12 8.69
N GLU A 309 -0.96 -27.16 9.54
CA GLU A 309 -1.71 -27.23 10.79
C GLU A 309 -1.24 -26.24 11.87
N LEU A 310 -0.08 -25.61 11.69
CA LEU A 310 0.53 -24.70 12.66
C LEU A 310 0.29 -23.21 12.36
N GLY A 311 -0.46 -22.89 11.30
CA GLY A 311 -0.90 -21.52 11.04
C GLY A 311 -1.69 -20.94 12.24
N GLY A 312 -1.43 -19.68 12.58
CA GLY A 312 -2.00 -18.98 13.72
C GLY A 312 -1.34 -19.27 15.08
N ARG A 313 -0.36 -20.18 15.16
CA ARG A 313 0.32 -20.53 16.41
C ARG A 313 1.61 -19.73 16.62
N ASP A 314 1.96 -19.52 17.89
CA ASP A 314 3.21 -18.84 18.26
C ASP A 314 4.42 -19.76 18.10
N LEU A 315 5.49 -19.22 17.50
CA LEU A 315 6.73 -19.96 17.24
C LEU A 315 7.37 -20.50 18.52
N MET A 316 7.29 -19.76 19.63
CA MET A 316 7.79 -20.21 20.93
C MET A 316 7.03 -21.44 21.45
N ASP A 317 5.71 -21.48 21.30
CA ASP A 317 4.90 -22.62 21.72
C ASP A 317 5.19 -23.85 20.86
N ILE A 318 5.34 -23.65 19.54
CA ILE A 318 5.72 -24.73 18.60
C ILE A 318 7.10 -25.30 18.99
N ALA A 319 8.08 -24.43 19.25
CA ALA A 319 9.43 -24.86 19.63
C ALA A 319 9.44 -25.64 20.95
N ALA A 320 8.65 -25.18 21.93
CA ALA A 320 8.48 -25.88 23.21
C ALA A 320 7.81 -27.24 23.04
N GLU A 321 6.73 -27.32 22.27
CA GLU A 321 6.02 -28.59 21.98
C GLU A 321 6.93 -29.59 21.26
N TRP A 322 7.71 -29.13 20.28
CA TRP A 322 8.66 -29.96 19.55
C TRP A 322 9.93 -30.28 20.34
N SER A 323 10.12 -29.65 21.52
CA SER A 323 11.32 -29.77 22.34
C SER A 323 12.62 -29.48 21.57
N VAL A 324 12.62 -28.38 20.80
CA VAL A 324 13.77 -27.92 20.01
C VAL A 324 14.07 -26.44 20.24
N PRO A 325 15.30 -25.97 19.97
CA PRO A 325 15.60 -24.55 19.95
C PRO A 325 14.68 -23.77 19.00
N LEU A 326 14.39 -22.51 19.33
CA LEU A 326 13.50 -21.63 18.55
C LEU A 326 13.89 -21.56 17.06
N LEU A 327 15.19 -21.40 16.79
CA LEU A 327 15.73 -21.33 15.44
C LEU A 327 15.58 -22.66 14.68
N ASP A 328 15.65 -23.79 15.36
CA ASP A 328 15.46 -25.11 14.73
C ASP A 328 13.99 -25.36 14.41
N ALA A 329 13.06 -24.89 15.25
CA ALA A 329 11.63 -24.88 14.91
C ALA A 329 11.37 -24.03 13.67
N ALA A 330 11.92 -22.81 13.61
CA ALA A 330 11.75 -21.92 12.46
C ALA A 330 12.26 -22.54 11.16
N ARG A 331 13.43 -23.19 11.18
CA ARG A 331 13.98 -23.91 10.01
C ARG A 331 13.07 -25.03 9.51
N ARG A 332 12.43 -25.76 10.43
CA ARG A 332 11.49 -26.85 10.08
C ARG A 332 10.20 -26.32 9.47
N LEU A 333 9.79 -25.11 9.84
CA LEU A 333 8.58 -24.46 9.33
C LEU A 333 8.78 -23.86 7.93
N GLN A 334 10.00 -23.51 7.54
CA GLN A 334 10.27 -22.91 6.23
C GLN A 334 10.00 -23.88 5.05
N PRO A 335 9.47 -23.39 3.92
CA PRO A 335 8.99 -22.02 3.69
C PRO A 335 7.68 -21.74 4.45
N ALA A 336 7.61 -20.56 5.05
CA ALA A 336 6.54 -20.11 5.92
C ALA A 336 6.41 -18.58 5.88
N GLY A 337 5.27 -18.07 6.35
CA GLY A 337 5.03 -16.66 6.66
C GLY A 337 4.91 -16.45 8.17
N ALA A 338 5.14 -15.23 8.63
CA ALA A 338 5.04 -14.88 10.04
C ALA A 338 4.65 -13.42 10.28
N VAL A 339 4.00 -13.20 11.44
CA VAL A 339 3.80 -11.89 12.06
C VAL A 339 4.85 -11.68 13.14
N TYR A 340 5.55 -10.55 13.11
CA TYR A 340 6.57 -10.16 14.08
C TYR A 340 6.08 -8.99 14.92
N TYR A 341 5.93 -9.20 16.24
CA TYR A 341 5.54 -8.16 17.19
C TYR A 341 6.76 -7.34 17.65
N GLY A 342 7.60 -6.96 16.68
CA GLY A 342 8.91 -6.37 16.89
C GLY A 342 8.93 -4.84 16.87
N MET A 343 7.77 -4.16 16.89
CA MET A 343 7.66 -2.69 16.85
C MET A 343 7.01 -2.16 18.13
N ASP A 344 7.29 -0.90 18.45
CA ASP A 344 6.64 -0.19 19.57
C ASP A 344 5.52 0.73 19.06
N GLU A 345 4.37 0.73 19.73
CA GLU A 345 3.21 1.52 19.31
C GLU A 345 3.47 3.03 19.40
N ALA A 346 4.32 3.50 20.32
CA ALA A 346 4.64 4.92 20.40
C ALA A 346 5.48 5.37 19.20
N ASP A 347 6.34 4.50 18.65
CA ASP A 347 7.03 4.78 17.39
C ASP A 347 6.04 4.85 16.22
N VAL A 348 5.12 3.88 16.11
CA VAL A 348 4.07 3.85 15.08
C VAL A 348 3.22 5.12 15.14
N ARG A 349 2.78 5.53 16.33
CA ARG A 349 2.00 6.77 16.53
C ARG A 349 2.76 8.00 16.05
N ARG A 350 4.06 8.13 16.38
CA ARG A 350 4.88 9.27 15.95
C ARG A 350 5.04 9.31 14.43
N ILE A 351 5.28 8.15 13.80
CA ILE A 351 5.43 8.04 12.35
C ILE A 351 4.11 8.37 11.66
N LEU A 352 3.00 7.76 12.09
CA LEU A 352 1.67 7.98 11.53
C LEU A 352 1.23 9.44 11.66
N ALA A 353 1.56 10.11 12.76
CA ALA A 353 1.25 11.53 12.98
C ALA A 353 2.08 12.49 12.10
N HIS A 354 3.24 12.06 11.60
CA HIS A 354 4.15 12.93 10.88
C HIS A 354 3.54 13.45 9.55
N PRO A 355 3.67 14.74 9.20
CA PRO A 355 3.01 15.31 8.01
C PRO A 355 3.37 14.64 6.68
N LEU A 356 4.57 14.06 6.57
CA LEU A 356 5.03 13.34 5.37
C LEU A 356 4.63 11.87 5.31
N SER A 357 3.87 11.37 6.29
CA SER A 357 3.41 9.98 6.35
C SER A 357 2.01 9.83 5.76
N MET A 358 1.92 8.98 4.74
CA MET A 358 0.67 8.44 4.19
C MET A 358 0.26 7.14 4.90
N VAL A 359 -0.94 6.65 4.59
CA VAL A 359 -1.42 5.35 5.06
C VAL A 359 -1.32 4.31 3.94
N GLY A 360 -0.57 3.24 4.19
CA GLY A 360 -0.52 2.05 3.34
C GLY A 360 -0.87 0.82 4.18
N SER A 361 -1.67 -0.12 3.65
CA SER A 361 -2.10 -1.29 4.42
C SER A 361 -1.01 -2.33 4.57
N ASP A 362 -0.16 -2.48 3.55
CA ASP A 362 0.81 -3.58 3.42
C ASP A 362 0.13 -4.96 3.55
N GLY A 363 -1.14 -5.05 3.13
CA GLY A 363 -1.90 -6.30 3.15
C GLY A 363 -1.26 -7.38 2.27
N LEU A 364 -1.20 -8.61 2.77
CA LEU A 364 -0.75 -9.81 2.04
C LEU A 364 -1.97 -10.70 1.74
N PRO A 365 -2.62 -10.56 0.57
CA PRO A 365 -3.91 -11.18 0.30
C PRO A 365 -3.84 -12.69 0.01
N GLU A 366 -2.66 -13.22 -0.28
CA GLU A 366 -2.44 -14.67 -0.50
C GLU A 366 -2.20 -15.46 0.79
N ASP A 367 -1.96 -14.78 1.92
CA ASP A 367 -1.76 -15.45 3.20
C ASP A 367 -3.09 -16.07 3.68
N PRO A 368 -3.13 -17.39 3.99
CA PRO A 368 -4.34 -18.04 4.52
C PRO A 368 -4.81 -17.45 5.86
N PHE A 369 -3.86 -17.03 6.69
CA PHE A 369 -4.10 -16.36 7.96
C PHE A 369 -3.34 -15.02 7.97
N PRO A 370 -3.87 -13.99 7.28
CA PRO A 370 -3.13 -12.76 7.03
C PRO A 370 -3.02 -11.91 8.30
N HIS A 371 -2.11 -10.93 8.30
CA HIS A 371 -2.14 -9.87 9.30
C HIS A 371 -3.44 -9.04 9.16
N PRO A 372 -4.12 -8.62 10.25
CA PRO A 372 -5.38 -7.85 10.19
C PRO A 372 -5.29 -6.49 9.47
N ARG A 373 -4.07 -6.07 9.08
CA ARG A 373 -3.84 -4.85 8.31
C ARG A 373 -4.44 -4.93 6.91
N LEU A 374 -4.59 -6.15 6.38
CA LEU A 374 -5.28 -6.41 5.12
C LEU A 374 -6.74 -5.92 5.13
N TRP A 375 -7.40 -5.95 6.29
CA TRP A 375 -8.84 -5.68 6.44
C TRP A 375 -9.19 -4.48 7.32
N GLY A 376 -8.25 -3.96 8.11
CA GLY A 376 -8.54 -2.93 9.11
C GLY A 376 -7.70 -1.66 9.05
N ALA A 377 -6.70 -1.54 8.16
CA ALA A 377 -5.77 -0.41 8.19
C ALA A 377 -6.47 0.98 8.15
N PHE A 378 -7.33 1.26 7.17
CA PHE A 378 -7.93 2.60 7.04
C PHE A 378 -8.93 2.91 8.18
N PRO A 379 -9.86 2.01 8.51
CA PRO A 379 -10.81 2.22 9.61
C PRO A 379 -10.12 2.33 10.98
N ARG A 380 -8.97 1.66 11.18
CA ARG A 380 -8.14 1.81 12.39
C ARG A 380 -7.55 3.20 12.51
N VAL A 381 -7.10 3.81 11.40
CA VAL A 381 -6.61 5.21 11.41
C VAL A 381 -7.74 6.18 11.78
N LEU A 382 -8.94 5.98 11.23
CA LEU A 382 -10.08 6.87 11.43
C LEU A 382 -10.73 6.71 12.81
N GLY A 383 -11.00 5.47 13.22
CA GLY A 383 -11.59 5.15 14.52
C GLY A 383 -10.56 5.22 15.65
N HIS A 384 -9.67 4.24 15.72
CA HIS A 384 -8.74 4.14 16.84
C HIS A 384 -7.79 5.34 16.94
N PHE A 385 -7.05 5.69 15.89
CA PHE A 385 -6.02 6.72 16.00
C PHE A 385 -6.58 8.14 15.99
N SER A 386 -7.54 8.46 15.12
CA SER A 386 -8.09 9.82 15.04
C SER A 386 -9.15 10.09 16.11
N ARG A 387 -10.20 9.25 16.21
CA ARG A 387 -11.29 9.46 17.18
C ARG A 387 -10.91 9.10 18.62
N ASP A 388 -10.41 7.89 18.85
CA ASP A 388 -10.27 7.36 20.21
C ASP A 388 -8.99 7.82 20.92
N VAL A 389 -7.86 7.82 20.20
CA VAL A 389 -6.55 8.28 20.70
C VAL A 389 -6.40 9.81 20.56
N GLY A 390 -7.08 10.43 19.59
CA GLY A 390 -6.93 11.86 19.32
C GLY A 390 -5.56 12.22 18.73
N LEU A 391 -4.94 11.31 17.97
CA LEU A 391 -3.58 11.49 17.43
C LEU A 391 -3.50 12.65 16.43
N PHE A 392 -4.56 12.84 15.64
CA PHE A 392 -4.78 13.97 14.74
C PHE A 392 -6.27 14.12 14.41
N PRO A 393 -6.72 15.31 13.96
CA PRO A 393 -8.10 15.51 13.53
C PRO A 393 -8.51 14.60 12.37
N LEU A 394 -9.81 14.30 12.27
CA LEU A 394 -10.36 13.41 11.25
C LEU A 394 -10.04 13.89 9.82
N HIS A 395 -10.03 15.21 9.57
CA HIS A 395 -9.67 15.74 8.25
C HIS A 395 -8.20 15.51 7.88
N THR A 396 -7.29 15.48 8.86
CA THR A 396 -5.90 15.11 8.65
C THR A 396 -5.74 13.62 8.40
N ALA A 397 -6.51 12.79 9.11
CA ALA A 397 -6.58 11.36 8.84
C ALA A 397 -7.01 11.09 7.39
N VAL A 398 -8.11 11.69 6.95
CA VAL A 398 -8.61 11.59 5.57
C VAL A 398 -7.57 12.09 4.57
N HIS A 399 -6.96 13.26 4.78
CA HIS A 399 -5.95 13.81 3.88
C HIS A 399 -4.78 12.84 3.65
N LYS A 400 -4.27 12.20 4.72
CA LYS A 400 -3.16 11.24 4.67
C LYS A 400 -3.43 9.98 3.82
N MET A 401 -4.69 9.65 3.59
CA MET A 401 -5.13 8.51 2.78
C MET A 401 -5.87 8.95 1.51
N THR A 402 -5.89 10.24 1.18
CA THR A 402 -6.58 10.80 0.01
C THR A 402 -5.71 11.84 -0.69
N GLY A 403 -5.86 13.14 -0.38
CA GLY A 403 -5.16 14.23 -1.07
C GLY A 403 -3.64 14.11 -1.03
N LEU A 404 -3.06 13.72 0.11
CA LEU A 404 -1.62 13.46 0.21
C LEU A 404 -1.21 12.31 -0.71
N SER A 405 -1.91 11.17 -0.63
CA SER A 405 -1.64 9.98 -1.45
C SER A 405 -1.77 10.27 -2.95
N ALA A 406 -2.84 10.96 -3.36
CA ALA A 406 -3.05 11.34 -4.75
C ALA A 406 -1.96 12.27 -5.25
N ALA A 407 -1.51 13.24 -4.44
CA ALA A 407 -0.40 14.11 -4.79
C ALA A 407 0.89 13.31 -4.99
N ARG A 408 1.31 12.48 -4.01
CA ARG A 408 2.59 11.74 -4.08
C ARG A 408 2.68 10.75 -5.25
N PHE A 409 1.55 10.21 -5.70
CA PHE A 409 1.48 9.28 -6.83
C PHE A 409 0.94 9.90 -8.13
N GLY A 410 0.73 11.22 -8.17
CA GLY A 410 0.31 11.93 -9.39
C GLY A 410 -1.07 11.52 -9.92
N LEU A 411 -1.98 11.11 -9.03
CA LEU A 411 -3.31 10.63 -9.39
C LEU A 411 -4.25 11.80 -9.71
N LYS A 412 -4.20 12.28 -10.96
CA LYS A 412 -4.93 13.48 -11.37
C LYS A 412 -6.44 13.37 -11.15
N GLN A 413 -7.00 14.45 -10.60
CA GLN A 413 -8.45 14.58 -10.36
C GLN A 413 -9.02 13.48 -9.44
N ARG A 414 -8.21 12.91 -8.54
CA ARG A 414 -8.59 11.96 -7.49
C ARG A 414 -8.04 12.42 -6.15
N GLY A 415 -8.50 11.81 -5.06
CA GLY A 415 -8.07 12.13 -3.70
C GLY A 415 -8.63 13.42 -3.11
N GLU A 416 -9.47 14.14 -3.85
CA GLU A 416 -10.18 15.32 -3.34
C GLU A 416 -11.63 15.40 -3.85
N ILE A 417 -12.54 15.90 -3.01
CA ILE A 417 -13.93 16.20 -3.39
C ILE A 417 -13.96 17.61 -4.00
N ARG A 418 -13.88 17.68 -5.33
CA ARG A 418 -13.95 18.93 -6.09
C ARG A 418 -14.78 18.73 -7.35
N GLU A 419 -15.51 19.77 -7.78
CA GLU A 419 -16.25 19.71 -9.05
C GLU A 419 -15.30 19.34 -10.21
N GLY A 420 -15.74 18.42 -11.07
CA GLY A 420 -14.96 17.85 -12.17
C GLY A 420 -14.03 16.69 -11.78
N HIS A 421 -13.80 16.42 -10.50
CA HIS A 421 -12.99 15.26 -10.07
C HIS A 421 -13.75 13.95 -10.27
N TRP A 422 -13.00 12.83 -10.32
CA TRP A 422 -13.62 11.50 -10.29
C TRP A 422 -14.41 11.32 -8.99
N ALA A 423 -15.59 10.72 -9.10
CA ALA A 423 -16.42 10.39 -7.94
C ALA A 423 -15.95 9.07 -7.30
N ASP A 424 -14.69 9.05 -6.85
CA ASP A 424 -14.24 8.05 -5.89
C ASP A 424 -14.54 8.57 -4.50
N LEU A 425 -15.52 7.98 -3.83
CA LEU A 425 -16.05 8.51 -2.57
C LEU A 425 -16.23 7.39 -1.55
N VAL A 426 -16.16 7.76 -0.28
CA VAL A 426 -16.56 6.91 0.83
C VAL A 426 -17.47 7.70 1.76
N LEU A 427 -18.60 7.08 2.11
CA LEU A 427 -19.55 7.55 3.10
C LEU A 427 -19.40 6.67 4.34
N PHE A 428 -19.16 7.30 5.49
CA PHE A 428 -18.96 6.57 6.74
C PHE A 428 -19.50 7.32 7.95
N ASP A 429 -19.80 6.56 9.00
CA ASP A 429 -20.18 7.08 10.29
C ASP A 429 -18.92 7.38 11.14
N PRO A 430 -18.61 8.66 11.39
CA PRO A 430 -17.42 9.03 12.16
C PRO A 430 -17.48 8.55 13.61
N LEU A 431 -18.66 8.26 14.15
CA LEU A 431 -18.84 7.83 15.54
C LEU A 431 -18.65 6.32 15.72
N SER A 432 -18.91 5.51 14.69
CA SER A 432 -18.87 4.04 14.80
C SER A 432 -17.78 3.38 13.95
N ILE A 433 -17.15 4.10 13.03
CA ILE A 433 -16.08 3.54 12.17
C ILE A 433 -14.98 2.89 13.00
N ARG A 434 -14.68 1.62 12.70
CA ARG A 434 -13.60 0.86 13.34
C ARG A 434 -13.15 -0.34 12.53
N ASP A 435 -11.89 -0.71 12.70
CA ASP A 435 -11.38 -2.03 12.36
C ASP A 435 -12.00 -3.11 13.27
N VAL A 436 -12.41 -4.22 12.67
CA VAL A 436 -12.93 -5.40 13.38
C VAL A 436 -11.93 -6.55 13.32
N ALA A 437 -11.20 -6.67 12.21
CA ALA A 437 -10.14 -7.65 12.04
C ALA A 437 -9.08 -7.53 13.15
N ASP A 438 -8.75 -8.66 13.78
CA ASP A 438 -7.68 -8.76 14.77
C ASP A 438 -6.75 -9.94 14.47
N PHE A 439 -5.75 -10.17 15.31
CA PHE A 439 -4.77 -11.25 15.07
C PHE A 439 -5.34 -12.67 15.26
N SER A 440 -6.54 -12.82 15.81
CA SER A 440 -7.22 -14.10 15.99
C SER A 440 -8.23 -14.38 14.88
N ASP A 441 -8.92 -13.36 14.38
CA ASP A 441 -9.80 -13.41 13.23
C ASP A 441 -9.51 -12.22 12.30
N PRO A 442 -8.49 -12.35 11.45
CA PRO A 442 -7.93 -11.25 10.66
C PRO A 442 -8.70 -10.93 9.38
N GLN A 443 -9.72 -11.71 9.04
CA GLN A 443 -10.49 -11.57 7.78
C GLN A 443 -11.91 -11.07 8.03
N GLN A 444 -12.01 -9.93 8.72
CA GLN A 444 -13.30 -9.32 9.05
C GLN A 444 -13.43 -7.93 8.45
N ALA A 445 -14.55 -7.69 7.76
CA ALA A 445 -14.90 -6.38 7.24
C ALA A 445 -15.01 -5.35 8.37
N ALA A 446 -14.64 -4.12 8.07
CA ALA A 446 -14.77 -3.02 9.00
C ALA A 446 -16.23 -2.61 9.22
N GLU A 447 -16.49 -1.98 10.37
CA GLU A 447 -17.79 -1.39 10.67
C GLU A 447 -17.77 0.12 10.42
N GLY A 448 -18.95 0.70 10.19
CA GLY A 448 -19.16 2.14 10.01
C GLY A 448 -18.92 2.66 8.59
N ILE A 449 -18.60 1.81 7.61
CA ILE A 449 -18.61 2.17 6.18
C ILE A 449 -20.03 1.97 5.63
N ASP A 450 -20.71 3.06 5.28
CA ASP A 450 -22.08 3.02 4.74
C ASP A 450 -22.09 2.83 3.22
N GLY A 451 -21.13 3.44 2.51
CA GLY A 451 -21.08 3.38 1.05
C GLY A 451 -19.71 3.68 0.46
N VAL A 452 -19.37 3.03 -0.65
CA VAL A 452 -18.14 3.31 -1.41
C VAL A 452 -18.46 3.42 -2.90
N TRP A 453 -18.07 4.54 -3.51
CA TRP A 453 -18.18 4.80 -4.94
C TRP A 453 -16.81 4.71 -5.58
N VAL A 454 -16.72 3.98 -6.69
CA VAL A 454 -15.54 3.98 -7.56
C VAL A 454 -15.98 4.51 -8.90
N ASN A 455 -15.35 5.58 -9.37
CA ASN A 455 -15.71 6.23 -10.64
C ASN A 455 -17.21 6.55 -10.74
N GLY A 456 -17.81 6.98 -9.62
CA GLY A 456 -19.22 7.36 -9.45
C GLY A 456 -20.22 6.21 -9.37
N VAL A 457 -19.76 4.96 -9.36
CA VAL A 457 -20.63 3.79 -9.17
C VAL A 457 -20.53 3.28 -7.73
N LEU A 458 -21.66 3.29 -7.02
CA LEU A 458 -21.79 2.66 -5.71
C LEU A 458 -21.44 1.18 -5.85
N SER A 459 -20.31 0.78 -5.26
CA SER A 459 -19.72 -0.57 -5.38
C SER A 459 -19.81 -1.36 -4.07
N TYR A 460 -20.02 -0.67 -2.95
CA TYR A 460 -20.22 -1.25 -1.61
C TYR A 460 -21.33 -0.50 -0.89
N SER A 461 -22.29 -1.22 -0.32
CA SER A 461 -23.36 -0.68 0.54
C SER A 461 -23.92 -1.79 1.41
N ASP A 462 -24.60 -1.45 2.50
CA ASP A 462 -25.25 -2.41 3.41
C ASP A 462 -24.30 -3.53 3.91
N GLY A 463 -23.03 -3.18 4.13
CA GLY A 463 -22.01 -4.12 4.62
C GLY A 463 -21.48 -5.13 3.58
N GLN A 464 -21.78 -4.95 2.29
CA GLN A 464 -21.39 -5.91 1.24
C GLN A 464 -21.03 -5.25 -0.09
N ALA A 465 -20.18 -5.93 -0.88
CA ALA A 465 -19.98 -5.57 -2.28
C ALA A 465 -21.24 -5.89 -3.10
N ASN A 466 -21.66 -4.99 -3.97
CA ASN A 466 -22.90 -5.16 -4.75
C ASN A 466 -22.68 -5.69 -6.18
N GLY A 467 -21.43 -6.03 -6.52
CA GLY A 467 -21.05 -6.61 -7.81
C GLY A 467 -20.86 -5.62 -8.96
N LYS A 468 -21.16 -4.33 -8.77
CA LYS A 468 -20.85 -3.28 -9.76
C LYS A 468 -19.38 -2.90 -9.63
N ARG A 469 -18.67 -2.84 -10.75
CA ARG A 469 -17.22 -2.62 -10.82
C ARG A 469 -16.90 -1.66 -11.95
N GLU A 470 -16.22 -0.56 -11.61
CA GLU A 470 -15.83 0.53 -12.53
C GLU A 470 -14.39 0.99 -12.27
N GLY A 471 -13.60 0.14 -11.62
CA GLY A 471 -12.18 0.37 -11.40
C GLY A 471 -11.41 0.41 -12.70
N ARG A 472 -10.38 1.26 -12.75
CA ARG A 472 -9.58 1.51 -13.94
C ARG A 472 -8.10 1.35 -13.64
N PHE A 473 -7.33 0.95 -14.65
CA PHE A 473 -5.89 1.14 -14.60
C PHE A 473 -5.57 2.64 -14.68
N LEU A 474 -4.75 3.13 -13.76
CA LEU A 474 -4.29 4.52 -13.71
C LEU A 474 -2.82 4.56 -14.15
N ALA A 475 -2.61 4.93 -15.41
CA ALA A 475 -1.27 5.18 -15.92
C ALA A 475 -0.69 6.45 -15.29
N ARG A 476 0.64 6.50 -15.19
CA ARG A 476 1.37 7.70 -14.78
C ARG A 476 1.00 8.89 -15.67
N GLU A 477 0.56 9.98 -15.04
CA GLU A 477 0.21 11.22 -15.74
C GLU A 477 1.02 12.40 -15.19
N GLY A 478 1.88 12.97 -16.04
CA GLY A 478 2.70 14.13 -15.65
C GLY A 478 3.94 13.75 -14.84
N ASP A 479 4.41 14.70 -14.05
CA ASP A 479 5.65 14.63 -13.29
C ASP A 479 5.33 14.51 -11.79
N LEU A 480 5.66 13.38 -11.17
CA LEU A 480 5.33 13.11 -9.77
C LEU A 480 6.13 14.00 -8.81
N ARG A 481 7.18 14.69 -9.28
CA ARG A 481 7.90 15.69 -8.47
C ARG A 481 7.00 16.83 -8.00
N ASP A 482 5.97 17.18 -8.79
CA ASP A 482 5.02 18.24 -8.45
C ASP A 482 4.17 17.88 -7.22
N GLY A 483 3.97 16.59 -6.97
CA GLY A 483 3.20 16.06 -5.84
C GLY A 483 3.88 16.20 -4.47
N PHE A 484 5.09 16.74 -4.44
CA PHE A 484 5.91 16.85 -3.23
C PHE A 484 6.17 18.29 -2.77
N GLN A 485 5.61 19.28 -3.48
CA GLN A 485 5.76 20.70 -3.20
C GLN A 485 4.93 21.20 -2.02
#